data_AF-A0A9P8MC88-F1
#
_entry.id   AF-A0A9P8MC88-F1
#
_cell.length_a   1.000
_cell.length_b   1.000
_cell.length_c   1.000
_cell.angle_alpha   90.00
_cell.angle_beta   90.00
_cell.angle_gamma   90.00
#
_symmetry.space_group_name_H-M   'P 1'
#
loop_
_entity.id
_entity.type
_entity.pdbx_description
1 polymer ?
#
loop_
_entity_poly.entity_id
_entity_poly.type
_entity_poly.pdbx_seq_one_letter_code
_entity_poly.pdbx_strand_id
1 'polypeptide(L)'
;MEPYKPGEAEREFYYLGLFDPPKLIARTSGTPWSLVEGPDTAERYPPRKSFRAIIQHEILVRWSESVRSNIIRALDGCNWRCFYPIRIGSRDDDARPPVVHYPVVLMVTVDEIDMEWESAIEIALACREVLRTAGIQDVEVELLQATVTKLAESRKLIEGKVNQEHWFREGDQFNMAAKINEAMLPVHSSLGYHISQAPRGPEGTMGLHLQLDGDKSKTYGLLSRHVAIAGKEKDAMDYKKQDGDQCHLQLAVPLSALEKCQEKLGNARHFVEHLLKPLQRRIDEFRASEWDEIKANIYRPLLQYADSLKKAVDEVYTAGDTGILERTLGHVAFSPTLASYSNSNTGFLRDWALVQLSASQFNEEPENKVYIGYDGFTRSAESIPSLPDQEECLLEYLDGYGFLPIQGTRPWAIEQRQAFRVGKRGRTTRLTFGVVGEIEAILRTPMAAEEAKISWSYLVVAYTTDTVAETGQWTPFSQPGDSGSCVFDHTGRVVGIINGGQESVEVERFGKHYQGVGSTLPPEDSTTSSTPKGYTDFEKLYGREGKGAVDITFVTPIDWILDDIKEFTGYTAKII
;
A
#
# COMPACT_ATOMS: atom_id res chain seq x y z
N MET A 1 -37.85 -13.75 -8.98
CA MET A 1 -38.31 -13.61 -7.58
C MET A 1 -38.22 -12.14 -7.22
N GLU A 2 -39.10 -11.65 -6.34
CA GLU A 2 -39.08 -10.25 -5.90
C GLU A 2 -37.99 -10.02 -4.83
N PRO A 3 -37.50 -8.78 -4.65
CA PRO A 3 -36.62 -8.45 -3.52
C PRO A 3 -37.31 -8.71 -2.18
N TYR A 4 -36.54 -9.00 -1.14
CA TYR A 4 -37.05 -9.16 0.22
C TYR A 4 -36.17 -8.41 1.24
N LYS A 5 -36.72 -8.13 2.44
CA LYS A 5 -36.00 -7.46 3.53
C LYS A 5 -34.98 -8.45 4.13
N PRO A 6 -33.65 -8.25 3.94
CA PRO A 6 -32.65 -9.21 4.39
C PRO A 6 -32.67 -9.32 5.92
N GLY A 7 -32.62 -10.56 6.42
CA GLY A 7 -32.54 -10.82 7.86
C GLY A 7 -31.20 -10.35 8.44
N GLU A 8 -31.12 -10.17 9.76
CA GLU A 8 -29.94 -9.61 10.43
C GLU A 8 -28.63 -10.34 10.08
N ALA A 9 -28.61 -11.67 10.20
CA ALA A 9 -27.48 -12.50 9.78
C ALA A 9 -27.14 -12.39 8.28
N GLU A 10 -28.12 -12.12 7.41
CA GLU A 10 -27.85 -11.84 6.00
C GLU A 10 -27.23 -10.44 5.84
N ARG A 11 -27.76 -9.43 6.53
CA ARG A 11 -27.21 -8.06 6.51
C ARG A 11 -25.74 -8.00 6.93
N GLU A 12 -25.33 -8.89 7.84
CA GLU A 12 -23.98 -8.95 8.40
C GLU A 12 -23.04 -9.90 7.64
N PHE A 13 -23.54 -11.07 7.19
CA PHE A 13 -22.69 -12.11 6.60
C PHE A 13 -22.87 -12.34 5.09
N TYR A 14 -23.73 -11.59 4.39
CA TYR A 14 -23.88 -11.71 2.93
C TYR A 14 -22.58 -11.45 2.16
N TYR A 15 -21.72 -10.56 2.67
CA TYR A 15 -20.42 -10.22 2.09
C TYR A 15 -19.22 -10.92 2.77
N LEU A 16 -19.45 -11.94 3.60
CA LEU A 16 -18.38 -12.69 4.26
C LEU A 16 -17.35 -13.19 3.23
N GLY A 17 -16.05 -13.06 3.52
CA GLY A 17 -14.96 -13.42 2.60
C GLY A 17 -14.22 -12.23 1.97
N LEU A 18 -14.77 -11.01 2.06
CA LEU A 18 -14.03 -9.76 1.79
C LEU A 18 -13.11 -9.39 2.97
N PHE A 19 -12.15 -8.48 2.78
CA PHE A 19 -11.24 -8.01 3.85
C PHE A 19 -12.01 -7.19 4.91
N ASP A 20 -12.91 -6.33 4.45
CA ASP A 20 -14.03 -5.77 5.20
C ASP A 20 -15.33 -6.20 4.47
N PRO A 21 -16.21 -6.99 5.11
CA PRO A 21 -17.57 -7.25 4.63
C PRO A 21 -18.50 -6.10 5.07
N PRO A 22 -18.84 -5.15 4.17
CA PRO A 22 -19.69 -4.03 4.55
C PRO A 22 -21.11 -4.50 4.87
N LYS A 23 -21.83 -3.79 5.74
CA LYS A 23 -23.20 -4.18 6.11
C LYS A 23 -24.15 -4.01 4.91
N LEU A 24 -24.85 -5.08 4.50
CA LEU A 24 -25.87 -5.02 3.46
C LEU A 24 -27.13 -4.33 4.02
N ILE A 25 -27.66 -3.38 3.25
CA ILE A 25 -28.89 -2.64 3.56
C ILE A 25 -30.04 -3.22 2.74
N ALA A 26 -29.90 -3.25 1.41
CA ALA A 26 -30.90 -3.78 0.48
C ALA A 26 -30.23 -4.41 -0.76
N ARG A 27 -30.91 -5.37 -1.38
CA ARG A 27 -30.52 -5.93 -2.68
C ARG A 27 -31.74 -6.22 -3.55
N THR A 28 -31.62 -6.01 -4.86
CA THR A 28 -32.73 -6.22 -5.81
C THR A 28 -32.85 -7.65 -6.33
N SER A 29 -31.82 -8.48 -6.12
CA SER A 29 -31.86 -9.93 -6.33
C SER A 29 -32.86 -10.56 -5.36
N GLY A 30 -33.83 -11.31 -5.89
CA GLY A 30 -34.79 -12.09 -5.10
C GLY A 30 -34.35 -13.51 -4.77
N THR A 31 -33.10 -13.89 -5.05
CA THR A 31 -32.56 -15.23 -4.72
C THR A 31 -32.35 -15.34 -3.21
N PRO A 32 -32.89 -16.35 -2.50
CA PRO A 32 -32.67 -16.53 -1.07
C PRO A 32 -31.17 -16.70 -0.75
N TRP A 33 -30.70 -16.05 0.32
CA TRP A 33 -29.37 -16.31 0.87
C TRP A 33 -29.38 -17.61 1.68
N SER A 34 -28.39 -18.47 1.45
CA SER A 34 -28.29 -19.80 2.05
C SER A 34 -26.85 -20.14 2.40
N LEU A 35 -26.66 -20.83 3.52
CA LEU A 35 -25.37 -21.37 3.96
C LEU A 35 -24.95 -22.53 3.06
N VAL A 36 -23.64 -22.64 2.78
CA VAL A 36 -23.01 -23.77 2.07
C VAL A 36 -22.55 -24.85 3.05
N GLU A 37 -22.40 -26.09 2.56
CA GLU A 37 -21.98 -27.23 3.39
C GLU A 37 -20.44 -27.39 3.40
N GLY A 38 -19.86 -27.73 4.55
CA GLY A 38 -18.42 -27.86 4.70
C GLY A 38 -17.81 -29.18 4.17
N PRO A 39 -16.48 -29.21 3.98
CA PRO A 39 -15.77 -30.42 3.52
C PRO A 39 -15.96 -31.62 4.44
N ASP A 40 -16.05 -31.39 5.75
CA ASP A 40 -16.44 -32.38 6.75
C ASP A 40 -17.93 -32.21 7.10
N THR A 41 -18.72 -33.24 6.81
CA THR A 41 -20.15 -33.10 6.51
C THR A 41 -21.06 -32.99 7.73
N ALA A 42 -21.02 -31.85 8.42
CA ALA A 42 -22.00 -31.49 9.45
C ALA A 42 -22.20 -29.96 9.63
N GLU A 43 -21.18 -29.16 9.36
CA GLU A 43 -21.24 -27.71 9.56
C GLU A 43 -21.63 -26.97 8.27
N ARG A 44 -22.45 -25.93 8.42
CA ARG A 44 -22.87 -25.03 7.34
C ARG A 44 -22.45 -23.60 7.66
N TYR A 45 -21.82 -22.91 6.71
CA TYR A 45 -21.31 -21.56 6.89
C TYR A 45 -21.75 -20.61 5.75
N PRO A 46 -21.71 -19.28 5.94
CA PRO A 46 -22.07 -18.35 4.87
C PRO A 46 -21.08 -18.43 3.69
N PRO A 47 -21.56 -18.43 2.43
CA PRO A 47 -20.71 -18.55 1.25
C PRO A 47 -19.72 -17.38 1.15
N ARG A 48 -18.44 -17.69 0.99
CA ARG A 48 -17.35 -16.72 1.00
C ARG A 48 -17.27 -16.00 -0.34
N LYS A 49 -17.66 -14.73 -0.40
CA LYS A 49 -17.62 -13.93 -1.62
C LYS A 49 -16.18 -13.62 -2.07
N SER A 50 -15.88 -13.73 -3.36
CA SER A 50 -14.86 -12.87 -4.00
C SER A 50 -15.52 -11.76 -4.78
N PHE A 51 -14.78 -10.67 -4.98
CA PHE A 51 -14.83 -9.94 -6.24
C PHE A 51 -14.02 -10.63 -7.35
N ARG A 52 -14.46 -10.45 -8.59
CA ARG A 52 -13.71 -10.76 -9.82
C ARG A 52 -13.88 -9.59 -10.80
N ALA A 53 -12.98 -9.45 -11.77
CA ALA A 53 -13.13 -8.48 -12.84
C ALA A 53 -14.31 -8.84 -13.78
N ILE A 54 -14.96 -7.84 -14.38
CA ILE A 54 -16.16 -8.02 -15.22
C ILE A 54 -15.82 -8.51 -16.65
N ILE A 55 -14.85 -9.41 -16.76
CA ILE A 55 -14.39 -9.99 -18.01
C ILE A 55 -15.59 -10.63 -18.74
N GLN A 56 -15.77 -10.29 -20.02
CA GLN A 56 -16.82 -10.81 -20.91
C GLN A 56 -18.26 -10.60 -20.36
N HIS A 57 -18.76 -9.36 -20.43
CA HIS A 57 -20.13 -9.01 -20.02
C HIS A 57 -20.68 -7.85 -20.86
N GLU A 58 -21.99 -7.82 -21.15
CA GLU A 58 -22.59 -6.79 -22.04
C GLU A 58 -22.52 -5.38 -21.43
N ILE A 59 -22.48 -5.26 -20.10
CA ILE A 59 -22.25 -3.97 -19.41
C ILE A 59 -20.99 -3.24 -19.92
N LEU A 60 -19.92 -3.95 -20.30
CA LEU A 60 -18.70 -3.31 -20.84
C LEU A 60 -18.95 -2.51 -22.13
N VAL A 61 -19.99 -2.87 -22.90
CA VAL A 61 -20.38 -2.20 -24.15
C VAL A 61 -21.49 -1.16 -23.90
N ARG A 62 -22.36 -1.39 -22.91
CA ARG A 62 -23.51 -0.53 -22.61
C ARG A 62 -23.23 0.59 -21.60
N TRP A 63 -22.16 0.48 -20.81
CA TRP A 63 -21.81 1.40 -19.72
C TRP A 63 -21.31 2.75 -20.22
N SER A 64 -22.27 3.60 -20.59
CA SER A 64 -22.04 4.93 -21.14
C SER A 64 -22.14 6.04 -20.07
N GLU A 65 -21.93 7.27 -20.49
CA GLU A 65 -22.16 8.45 -19.64
C GLU A 65 -23.62 8.60 -19.22
N SER A 66 -24.58 8.41 -20.14
CA SER A 66 -26.01 8.55 -19.83
C SER A 66 -26.51 7.56 -18.78
N VAL A 67 -25.96 6.33 -18.76
CA VAL A 67 -26.23 5.32 -17.71
C VAL A 67 -25.75 5.84 -16.36
N ARG A 68 -24.50 6.30 -16.28
CA ARG A 68 -23.92 6.85 -15.04
C ARG A 68 -24.68 8.08 -14.54
N SER A 69 -25.01 9.03 -15.41
CA SER A 69 -25.79 10.23 -15.06
C SER A 69 -27.20 9.90 -14.58
N ASN A 70 -27.85 8.87 -15.13
CA ASN A 70 -29.17 8.44 -14.68
C ASN A 70 -29.13 7.62 -13.39
N ILE A 71 -28.07 6.83 -13.14
CA ILE A 71 -27.84 6.21 -11.83
C ILE A 71 -27.62 7.28 -10.76
N ILE A 72 -26.81 8.32 -11.03
CA ILE A 72 -26.63 9.46 -10.13
C ILE A 72 -27.99 10.08 -9.75
N ARG A 73 -28.87 10.31 -10.74
CA ARG A 73 -30.25 10.81 -10.49
C ARG A 73 -31.14 9.84 -9.71
N ALA A 74 -30.94 8.54 -9.88
CA ALA A 74 -31.63 7.52 -9.08
C ALA A 74 -31.11 7.41 -7.63
N LEU A 75 -29.99 8.07 -7.33
CA LEU A 75 -29.40 8.22 -6.00
C LEU A 75 -29.61 9.64 -5.42
N ASP A 76 -30.30 10.55 -6.12
CA ASP A 76 -30.59 11.90 -5.61
C ASP A 76 -31.46 11.82 -4.35
N GLY A 77 -31.04 12.53 -3.30
CA GLY A 77 -31.69 12.47 -1.97
C GLY A 77 -31.10 11.44 -1.00
N CYS A 78 -30.17 10.60 -1.45
CA CYS A 78 -29.41 9.66 -0.62
C CYS A 78 -28.01 10.20 -0.30
N ASN A 79 -27.49 10.03 0.92
CA ASN A 79 -26.09 10.31 1.25
C ASN A 79 -25.16 9.17 0.77
N TRP A 80 -25.01 9.05 -0.55
CA TRP A 80 -24.16 8.04 -1.19
C TRP A 80 -22.69 8.50 -1.36
N ARG A 81 -21.75 7.55 -1.25
CA ARG A 81 -20.29 7.77 -1.35
C ARG A 81 -19.72 7.35 -2.70
N CYS A 82 -20.12 6.20 -3.21
CA CYS A 82 -19.70 5.69 -4.51
C CYS A 82 -20.68 4.63 -5.04
N PHE A 83 -20.61 4.34 -6.33
CA PHE A 83 -21.22 3.14 -6.92
C PHE A 83 -20.33 2.58 -8.03
N TYR A 84 -20.38 1.26 -8.24
CA TYR A 84 -19.62 0.59 -9.30
C TYR A 84 -20.23 -0.79 -9.64
N PRO A 85 -20.23 -1.20 -10.90
CA PRO A 85 -20.49 -2.59 -11.26
C PRO A 85 -19.25 -3.45 -10.94
N ILE A 86 -19.44 -4.68 -10.48
CA ILE A 86 -18.38 -5.67 -10.23
C ILE A 86 -18.93 -7.10 -10.33
N ARG A 87 -18.10 -8.12 -10.60
CA ARG A 87 -18.55 -9.52 -10.44
C ARG A 87 -18.39 -9.94 -8.98
N ILE A 88 -19.44 -10.45 -8.35
CA ILE A 88 -19.39 -10.96 -6.96
C ILE A 88 -20.04 -12.34 -6.85
N GLY A 89 -19.38 -13.29 -6.20
CA GLY A 89 -19.82 -14.69 -6.16
C GLY A 89 -19.01 -15.55 -5.18
N SER A 90 -19.47 -16.77 -4.94
CA SER A 90 -18.91 -17.70 -3.95
C SER A 90 -17.56 -18.29 -4.39
N ARG A 91 -16.59 -18.33 -3.47
CA ARG A 91 -15.32 -19.07 -3.57
C ARG A 91 -15.51 -20.56 -3.30
N ASP A 92 -16.52 -20.92 -2.51
CA ASP A 92 -16.70 -22.29 -2.04
C ASP A 92 -17.27 -23.21 -3.16
N ASP A 93 -17.70 -22.62 -4.29
CA ASP A 93 -18.09 -23.32 -5.52
C ASP A 93 -16.93 -23.51 -6.54
N ASP A 94 -15.72 -22.97 -6.30
CA ASP A 94 -14.60 -22.90 -7.28
C ASP A 94 -13.88 -24.27 -7.51
N ALA A 95 -14.63 -25.36 -7.68
CA ALA A 95 -14.12 -26.73 -7.90
C ALA A 95 -13.43 -26.96 -9.27
N ARG A 96 -13.54 -25.99 -10.21
CA ARG A 96 -12.66 -25.77 -11.37
C ARG A 96 -13.01 -24.43 -12.08
N PRO A 97 -12.06 -23.78 -12.79
CA PRO A 97 -12.25 -22.48 -13.47
C PRO A 97 -13.19 -22.58 -14.69
N PRO A 98 -13.78 -21.47 -15.23
CA PRO A 98 -13.20 -20.13 -15.34
C PRO A 98 -13.88 -18.96 -14.58
N VAL A 99 -13.17 -17.82 -14.60
CA VAL A 99 -13.46 -16.50 -13.98
C VAL A 99 -14.84 -15.88 -14.32
N VAL A 100 -15.59 -16.47 -15.24
CA VAL A 100 -16.76 -15.85 -15.90
C VAL A 100 -18.08 -16.10 -15.15
N HIS A 101 -18.12 -17.04 -14.20
CA HIS A 101 -19.39 -17.52 -13.61
C HIS A 101 -20.01 -16.64 -12.52
N TYR A 102 -19.29 -15.67 -11.98
CA TYR A 102 -19.82 -14.79 -10.93
C TYR A 102 -20.80 -13.75 -11.52
N PRO A 103 -22.00 -13.55 -10.97
CA PRO A 103 -22.94 -12.53 -11.45
C PRO A 103 -22.35 -11.12 -11.31
N VAL A 104 -22.73 -10.23 -12.23
CA VAL A 104 -22.39 -8.81 -12.12
C VAL A 104 -23.44 -8.09 -11.28
N VAL A 105 -22.97 -7.25 -10.37
CA VAL A 105 -23.78 -6.47 -9.43
C VAL A 105 -23.30 -5.02 -9.45
N LEU A 106 -24.24 -4.08 -9.48
CA LEU A 106 -24.01 -2.66 -9.19
C LEU A 106 -24.05 -2.44 -7.69
N MET A 107 -22.89 -2.25 -7.07
CA MET A 107 -22.79 -1.93 -5.64
C MET A 107 -22.91 -0.42 -5.42
N VAL A 108 -23.56 0.00 -4.35
CA VAL A 108 -23.79 1.41 -3.97
C VAL A 108 -23.50 1.59 -2.48
N THR A 109 -22.55 2.46 -2.13
CA THR A 109 -22.15 2.74 -0.74
C THR A 109 -22.86 3.99 -0.21
N VAL A 110 -23.37 3.96 1.02
CA VAL A 110 -24.05 5.08 1.70
C VAL A 110 -23.50 5.30 3.12
N ASP A 111 -23.59 6.54 3.61
CA ASP A 111 -23.15 6.93 4.96
C ASP A 111 -24.17 6.66 6.07
N GLU A 112 -25.46 6.57 5.71
CA GLU A 112 -26.56 6.56 6.68
C GLU A 112 -26.64 5.25 7.46
N ILE A 113 -26.33 5.36 8.77
CA ILE A 113 -26.21 4.24 9.71
C ILE A 113 -27.55 3.50 9.89
N ASP A 114 -28.66 4.23 9.82
CA ASP A 114 -30.01 3.77 10.12
C ASP A 114 -30.97 3.91 8.92
N MET A 115 -30.47 3.71 7.69
CA MET A 115 -31.33 3.73 6.50
C MET A 115 -32.33 2.57 6.50
N GLU A 116 -33.62 2.90 6.48
CA GLU A 116 -34.71 1.91 6.39
C GLU A 116 -34.67 1.14 5.07
N TRP A 117 -34.96 -0.16 5.12
CA TRP A 117 -34.91 -1.05 3.96
C TRP A 117 -35.85 -0.60 2.84
N GLU A 118 -37.02 -0.08 3.20
CA GLU A 118 -38.07 0.37 2.30
C GLU A 118 -37.55 1.51 1.40
N SER A 119 -36.88 2.51 1.98
CA SER A 119 -36.20 3.56 1.21
C SER A 119 -35.01 3.01 0.40
N ALA A 120 -34.20 2.15 1.01
CA ALA A 120 -33.03 1.58 0.36
C ALA A 120 -33.38 0.70 -0.86
N ILE A 121 -34.46 -0.08 -0.80
CA ILE A 121 -34.89 -0.92 -1.91
C ILE A 121 -35.54 -0.11 -3.03
N GLU A 122 -36.24 0.98 -2.73
CA GLU A 122 -36.71 1.92 -3.77
C GLU A 122 -35.54 2.54 -4.54
N ILE A 123 -34.51 3.01 -3.85
CA ILE A 123 -33.27 3.54 -4.45
C ILE A 123 -32.57 2.47 -5.30
N ALA A 124 -32.43 1.24 -4.78
CA ALA A 124 -31.82 0.12 -5.49
C ALA A 124 -32.60 -0.26 -6.77
N LEU A 125 -33.94 -0.26 -6.69
CA LEU A 125 -34.83 -0.55 -7.81
C LEU A 125 -34.78 0.54 -8.88
N ALA A 126 -34.73 1.82 -8.49
CA ALA A 126 -34.55 2.93 -9.41
C ALA A 126 -33.23 2.82 -10.18
N CYS A 127 -32.13 2.49 -9.49
CA CYS A 127 -30.84 2.22 -10.12
C CYS A 127 -30.91 1.02 -11.10
N ARG A 128 -31.61 -0.06 -10.73
CA ARG A 128 -31.79 -1.24 -11.59
C ARG A 128 -32.58 -0.92 -12.86
N GLU A 129 -33.58 -0.06 -12.77
CA GLU A 129 -34.39 0.31 -13.92
C GLU A 129 -33.62 1.18 -14.92
N VAL A 130 -32.65 1.99 -14.46
CA VAL A 130 -31.70 2.69 -15.33
C VAL A 130 -30.82 1.70 -16.12
N LEU A 131 -30.32 0.64 -15.46
CA LEU A 131 -29.55 -0.42 -16.13
C LEU A 131 -30.40 -1.10 -17.23
N ARG A 132 -31.63 -1.49 -16.89
CA ARG A 132 -32.56 -2.15 -17.81
C ARG A 132 -32.95 -1.27 -18.99
N THR A 133 -33.20 0.01 -18.75
CA THR A 133 -33.47 1.01 -19.80
C THR A 133 -32.30 1.13 -20.79
N ALA A 134 -31.06 0.93 -20.33
CA ALA A 134 -29.86 0.93 -21.15
C ALA A 134 -29.60 -0.41 -21.90
N GLY A 135 -30.44 -1.42 -21.68
CA GLY A 135 -30.29 -2.76 -22.23
C GLY A 135 -29.51 -3.74 -21.34
N ILE A 136 -29.07 -3.32 -20.15
CA ILE A 136 -28.35 -4.18 -19.19
C ILE A 136 -29.38 -4.91 -18.32
N GLN A 137 -29.69 -6.16 -18.65
CA GLN A 137 -30.78 -6.91 -17.99
C GLN A 137 -30.32 -7.83 -16.86
N ASP A 138 -29.04 -8.21 -16.87
CA ASP A 138 -28.41 -9.27 -16.09
C ASP A 138 -27.59 -8.75 -14.89
N VAL A 139 -27.84 -7.50 -14.48
CA VAL A 139 -27.17 -6.84 -13.35
C VAL A 139 -28.18 -6.46 -12.28
N GLU A 140 -27.96 -6.98 -11.07
CA GLU A 140 -28.70 -6.61 -9.86
C GLU A 140 -27.99 -5.48 -9.11
N VAL A 141 -28.67 -4.83 -8.17
CA VAL A 141 -28.17 -3.68 -7.40
C VAL A 141 -28.15 -4.01 -5.90
N GLU A 142 -27.09 -3.63 -5.20
CA GLU A 142 -26.89 -3.90 -3.76
C GLU A 142 -26.38 -2.65 -3.02
N LEU A 143 -27.03 -2.26 -1.92
CA LEU A 143 -26.69 -1.08 -1.10
C LEU A 143 -26.01 -1.47 0.23
N LEU A 144 -25.01 -0.70 0.66
CA LEU A 144 -24.11 -1.03 1.77
C LEU A 144 -23.49 0.20 2.50
N GLN A 145 -22.88 -0.01 3.67
CA GLN A 145 -22.46 1.03 4.65
C GLN A 145 -20.94 0.98 5.01
N ALA A 146 -20.21 2.13 5.13
CA ALA A 146 -18.75 2.20 5.45
C ALA A 146 -18.22 3.61 5.93
N THR A 147 -17.01 3.75 6.56
CA THR A 147 -16.42 5.04 7.11
C THR A 147 -14.84 5.16 7.11
N VAL A 148 -14.19 6.28 7.57
CA VAL A 148 -12.70 6.62 7.41
C VAL A 148 -12.08 7.58 8.50
N THR A 149 -10.81 7.43 9.01
CA THR A 149 -10.13 8.27 10.11
C THR A 149 -8.55 8.30 10.22
N LYS A 150 -7.86 9.10 11.12
CA LYS A 150 -6.35 9.37 11.25
C LYS A 150 -5.75 9.85 12.64
N LEU A 151 -4.41 9.83 12.93
CA LEU A 151 -3.66 10.23 14.21
C LEU A 151 -2.13 10.72 14.06
N ALA A 152 -1.41 11.37 15.06
CA ALA A 152 0.03 11.92 14.98
C ALA A 152 0.82 12.42 16.30
N GLU A 153 2.16 12.73 16.27
CA GLU A 153 3.03 13.71 17.10
C GLU A 153 4.55 13.38 17.54
N SER A 154 5.59 14.15 17.11
CA SER A 154 7.01 14.51 17.56
C SER A 154 7.94 13.61 18.51
N ARG A 155 9.33 13.46 18.56
CA ARG A 155 10.74 13.93 18.09
C ARG A 155 11.82 12.82 18.48
N LYS A 156 13.00 12.39 17.91
CA LYS A 156 14.01 12.66 16.80
C LYS A 156 15.03 11.45 16.56
N LEU A 157 16.01 11.46 15.60
CA LEU A 157 16.79 10.33 14.94
C LEU A 157 18.09 9.65 15.56
N ILE A 158 18.53 8.50 14.97
CA ILE A 158 19.65 7.59 15.37
C ILE A 158 20.78 7.34 14.32
N GLU A 159 20.51 7.56 13.03
CA GLU A 159 21.22 7.08 11.82
C GLU A 159 22.75 6.82 11.87
N GLY A 160 23.57 7.74 12.41
CA GLY A 160 25.05 7.70 12.39
C GLY A 160 25.72 6.60 13.23
N LYS A 161 24.97 5.58 13.67
CA LYS A 161 25.50 4.36 14.34
C LYS A 161 25.48 3.12 13.42
N VAL A 162 25.00 3.22 12.17
CA VAL A 162 25.00 2.13 11.19
C VAL A 162 26.37 2.01 10.50
N ASN A 163 26.90 0.79 10.37
CA ASN A 163 28.15 0.50 9.65
C ASN A 163 27.86 0.22 8.16
N GLN A 164 28.44 0.99 7.25
CA GLN A 164 28.28 0.81 5.80
C GLN A 164 28.83 -0.55 5.30
N GLU A 165 29.90 -1.09 5.90
CA GLU A 165 30.50 -2.40 5.55
C GLU A 165 29.62 -3.62 5.92
N HIS A 166 28.38 -3.40 6.36
CA HIS A 166 27.47 -4.44 6.82
C HIS A 166 26.20 -4.57 5.98
N TRP A 167 26.01 -3.77 4.92
CA TRP A 167 24.85 -3.94 4.01
C TRP A 167 24.95 -5.16 3.10
N PHE A 168 26.16 -5.61 2.76
CA PHE A 168 26.39 -6.86 2.04
C PHE A 168 27.76 -7.44 2.40
N ARG A 169 27.89 -8.76 2.47
CA ARG A 169 29.19 -9.46 2.56
C ARG A 169 29.20 -10.70 1.68
N GLU A 170 30.00 -10.64 0.62
CA GLU A 170 30.33 -11.79 -0.21
C GLU A 170 30.93 -12.91 0.66
N GLY A 171 30.38 -14.12 0.57
CA GLY A 171 30.77 -15.27 1.39
C GLY A 171 30.01 -15.46 2.72
N ASP A 172 29.16 -14.52 3.17
CA ASP A 172 28.24 -14.79 4.28
C ASP A 172 26.97 -15.50 3.77
N GLN A 173 26.91 -16.81 3.95
CA GLN A 173 25.80 -17.68 3.54
C GLN A 173 24.42 -17.27 4.09
N PHE A 174 24.35 -16.45 5.15
CA PHE A 174 23.09 -15.98 5.74
C PHE A 174 22.93 -14.44 5.71
N ASN A 175 23.93 -13.72 5.19
CA ASN A 175 24.05 -12.26 5.15
C ASN A 175 23.60 -11.58 6.47
N MET A 176 24.12 -12.06 7.60
CA MET A 176 23.65 -11.69 8.95
C MET A 176 23.97 -10.25 9.30
N ALA A 177 25.07 -9.71 8.78
CA ALA A 177 25.41 -8.30 8.90
C ALA A 177 24.32 -7.41 8.28
N ALA A 178 23.85 -7.79 7.08
CA ALA A 178 22.82 -7.05 6.36
C ALA A 178 21.48 -7.10 7.10
N LYS A 179 21.10 -8.25 7.64
CA LYS A 179 19.87 -8.40 8.43
C LYS A 179 19.84 -7.53 9.70
N ILE A 180 21.01 -7.17 10.23
CA ILE A 180 21.14 -6.20 11.33
C ILE A 180 20.99 -4.75 10.82
N ASN A 181 21.62 -4.40 9.69
CA ASN A 181 21.46 -3.07 9.06
C ASN A 181 20.03 -2.84 8.53
N GLU A 182 19.39 -3.86 7.96
CA GLU A 182 18.01 -3.83 7.45
C GLU A 182 16.97 -3.49 8.53
N ALA A 183 17.25 -3.85 9.79
CA ALA A 183 16.43 -3.46 10.92
C ALA A 183 16.42 -1.93 11.13
N MET A 184 17.45 -1.20 10.67
CA MET A 184 17.59 0.25 10.77
C MET A 184 17.06 1.02 9.54
N LEU A 185 16.66 0.34 8.45
CA LEU A 185 16.06 0.98 7.27
C LEU A 185 14.87 1.93 7.57
N PRO A 186 14.02 1.72 8.61
CA PRO A 186 12.97 2.68 8.96
C PRO A 186 13.46 4.06 9.44
N VAL A 187 14.75 4.19 9.77
CA VAL A 187 15.40 5.42 10.26
C VAL A 187 16.63 5.82 9.45
N HIS A 188 16.75 5.30 8.23
CA HIS A 188 17.85 5.56 7.29
C HIS A 188 17.39 6.48 6.14
N SER A 189 18.27 7.32 5.63
CA SER A 189 17.97 8.34 4.60
C SER A 189 18.04 7.84 3.15
N SER A 190 18.33 6.55 2.92
CA SER A 190 18.14 5.91 1.60
C SER A 190 16.69 6.01 1.13
N LEU A 191 16.51 6.08 -0.19
CA LEU A 191 15.24 6.36 -0.86
C LEU A 191 14.08 5.44 -0.38
N GLY A 192 12.90 6.03 -0.19
CA GLY A 192 11.73 5.37 0.41
C GLY A 192 11.49 5.69 1.90
N TYR A 193 12.12 6.74 2.44
CA TYR A 193 11.95 7.16 3.84
C TYR A 193 10.67 7.97 4.12
N HIS A 194 10.27 8.00 5.40
CA HIS A 194 8.97 8.48 5.87
C HIS A 194 8.92 10.01 6.05
N ILE A 195 7.90 10.69 5.53
CA ILE A 195 7.74 12.16 5.62
C ILE A 195 6.30 12.61 5.93
N SER A 196 6.14 13.84 6.42
CA SER A 196 4.85 14.51 6.63
C SER A 196 4.95 16.04 6.51
N GLN A 197 3.80 16.69 6.31
CA GLN A 197 3.66 18.15 6.40
C GLN A 197 3.54 18.61 7.87
N ALA A 198 4.27 19.67 8.23
CA ALA A 198 4.23 20.26 9.56
C ALA A 198 3.05 21.23 9.74
N PRO A 199 2.51 21.42 10.96
CA PRO A 199 2.84 20.70 12.19
C PRO A 199 2.06 19.38 12.35
N ARG A 200 0.93 19.21 11.67
CA ARG A 200 0.07 18.02 11.71
C ARG A 200 -0.67 17.84 10.38
N GLY A 201 0.05 17.46 9.32
CA GLY A 201 -0.50 17.10 8.01
C GLY A 201 -0.47 15.59 7.74
N PRO A 202 -0.88 15.14 6.54
CA PRO A 202 -0.81 13.74 6.15
C PRO A 202 0.63 13.28 5.95
N GLU A 203 0.77 11.95 5.88
CA GLU A 203 2.05 11.27 5.79
C GLU A 203 2.25 10.61 4.42
N GLY A 204 3.50 10.48 4.01
CA GLY A 204 3.91 9.84 2.77
C GLY A 204 5.36 9.36 2.80
N THR A 205 5.90 9.18 1.60
CA THR A 205 7.24 8.69 1.31
C THR A 205 8.01 9.72 0.48
N MET A 206 9.31 9.91 0.76
CA MET A 206 10.18 10.69 -0.14
C MET A 206 10.42 9.92 -1.44
N GLY A 207 10.08 10.55 -2.57
CA GLY A 207 10.17 9.95 -3.89
C GLY A 207 11.57 9.94 -4.46
N LEU A 208 12.09 11.12 -4.80
CA LEU A 208 13.41 11.30 -5.42
C LEU A 208 14.14 12.51 -4.83
N HIS A 209 15.46 12.47 -4.89
CA HIS A 209 16.32 13.63 -4.71
C HIS A 209 16.63 14.23 -6.08
N LEU A 210 16.42 15.54 -6.24
CA LEU A 210 16.60 16.27 -7.49
C LEU A 210 17.50 17.48 -7.29
N GLN A 211 18.21 17.88 -8.33
CA GLN A 211 18.93 19.15 -8.40
C GLN A 211 18.40 19.95 -9.59
N LEU A 212 18.16 21.25 -9.38
CA LEU A 212 17.72 22.16 -10.44
C LEU A 212 18.96 22.78 -11.11
N ASP A 213 18.97 22.84 -12.44
CA ASP A 213 20.10 23.36 -13.22
C ASP A 213 20.50 24.80 -12.86
N GLY A 214 19.54 25.64 -12.49
CA GLY A 214 19.74 27.01 -12.00
C GLY A 214 20.27 27.15 -10.58
N ASP A 215 20.28 26.09 -9.76
CA ASP A 215 20.93 26.12 -8.44
C ASP A 215 21.48 24.74 -8.03
N LYS A 216 22.69 24.46 -8.51
CA LYS A 216 23.45 23.24 -8.21
C LYS A 216 24.02 23.17 -6.80
N SER A 217 23.71 24.13 -5.92
CA SER A 217 24.09 24.10 -4.50
C SER A 217 22.99 23.52 -3.59
N LYS A 218 21.85 23.12 -4.16
CA LYS A 218 20.66 22.69 -3.42
C LYS A 218 20.12 21.36 -3.92
N THR A 219 19.86 20.47 -2.98
CA THR A 219 19.06 19.26 -3.21
C THR A 219 17.59 19.52 -2.87
N TYR A 220 16.70 19.03 -3.72
CA TYR A 220 15.26 19.09 -3.56
C TYR A 220 14.70 17.68 -3.41
N GLY A 221 13.78 17.48 -2.46
CA GLY A 221 12.98 16.26 -2.37
C GLY A 221 11.72 16.38 -3.23
N LEU A 222 11.46 15.40 -4.10
CA LEU A 222 10.21 15.24 -4.84
C LEU A 222 9.25 14.32 -4.07
N LEU A 223 7.99 14.75 -3.94
CA LEU A 223 6.88 13.99 -3.38
C LEU A 223 5.54 14.49 -3.94
N SER A 224 4.45 13.78 -3.65
CA SER A 224 3.09 14.19 -4.04
C SER A 224 2.67 15.48 -3.33
N ARG A 225 1.93 16.37 -4.01
CA ARG A 225 1.44 17.64 -3.43
C ARG A 225 0.49 17.40 -2.27
N HIS A 226 -0.36 16.38 -2.35
CA HIS A 226 -1.29 16.02 -1.27
C HIS A 226 -0.59 15.57 0.04
N VAL A 227 0.70 15.20 0.00
CA VAL A 227 1.53 14.95 1.19
C VAL A 227 2.19 16.25 1.67
N ALA A 228 2.50 17.17 0.76
CA ALA A 228 3.28 18.37 1.05
C ALA A 228 2.46 19.59 1.55
N ILE A 229 1.27 19.80 0.98
CA ILE A 229 0.43 20.99 1.20
C ILE A 229 -1.06 20.63 1.27
N ALA A 230 -1.40 19.63 2.09
CA ALA A 230 -2.78 19.25 2.37
C ALA A 230 -3.57 20.38 3.03
N GLY A 231 -4.89 20.35 2.89
CA GLY A 231 -5.80 21.43 3.27
C GLY A 231 -5.78 22.61 2.30
N LYS A 232 -4.61 22.94 1.71
CA LYS A 232 -4.47 23.89 0.59
C LYS A 232 -4.69 23.22 -0.79
N GLU A 233 -5.54 22.20 -0.83
CA GLU A 233 -6.03 21.54 -2.05
C GLU A 233 -7.03 22.40 -2.81
N LYS A 234 -7.75 23.28 -2.09
CA LYS A 234 -8.76 24.19 -2.63
C LYS A 234 -8.19 25.56 -3.04
N ASP A 235 -6.92 25.81 -2.76
CA ASP A 235 -6.27 27.08 -3.08
C ASP A 235 -5.91 27.11 -4.57
N ALA A 236 -6.55 28.01 -5.32
CA ALA A 236 -6.32 28.24 -6.75
C ALA A 236 -4.97 28.92 -7.07
N MET A 237 -4.03 28.92 -6.12
CA MET A 237 -2.75 29.61 -6.20
C MET A 237 -1.59 28.63 -6.28
N ASP A 238 -0.67 28.93 -7.17
CA ASP A 238 0.64 28.28 -7.27
C ASP A 238 1.49 28.63 -6.06
N TYR A 239 2.04 27.63 -5.36
CA TYR A 239 2.95 27.88 -4.25
C TYR A 239 4.38 28.11 -4.78
N LYS A 240 4.87 29.35 -4.65
CA LYS A 240 6.26 29.71 -4.89
C LYS A 240 6.80 30.48 -3.67
N LYS A 241 8.09 30.27 -3.35
CA LYS A 241 8.77 30.75 -2.12
C LYS A 241 8.70 32.28 -1.81
N GLN A 242 8.11 33.10 -2.67
CA GLN A 242 7.98 34.56 -2.46
C GLN A 242 6.77 34.95 -1.60
N ASP A 243 5.75 34.09 -1.45
CA ASP A 243 4.45 34.44 -0.83
C ASP A 243 4.44 34.43 0.73
N GLY A 244 5.62 34.42 1.37
CA GLY A 244 5.80 34.65 2.81
C GLY A 244 5.39 33.52 3.77
N ASP A 245 4.33 32.77 3.46
CA ASP A 245 3.74 31.73 4.32
C ASP A 245 4.44 30.37 4.13
N GLN A 246 5.51 30.09 4.90
CA GLN A 246 6.38 28.93 4.67
C GLN A 246 5.75 27.60 5.11
N CYS A 247 5.35 26.77 4.14
CA CYS A 247 5.00 25.37 4.39
C CYS A 247 6.27 24.53 4.61
N HIS A 248 6.41 23.95 5.81
CA HIS A 248 7.56 23.12 6.21
C HIS A 248 7.23 21.62 6.12
N LEU A 249 8.22 20.80 5.75
CA LEU A 249 8.11 19.34 5.80
C LEU A 249 9.05 18.73 6.82
N GLN A 250 8.55 17.68 7.48
CA GLN A 250 9.23 16.91 8.50
C GLN A 250 9.49 15.48 8.01
N LEU A 251 10.58 14.90 8.49
CA LEU A 251 10.70 13.45 8.63
C LEU A 251 9.78 13.05 9.78
N ALA A 252 8.89 12.10 9.54
CA ALA A 252 7.97 11.56 10.53
C ALA A 252 8.24 10.06 10.68
N VAL A 253 9.06 9.69 11.66
CA VAL A 253 9.24 8.28 12.04
C VAL A 253 8.26 7.99 13.17
N PRO A 254 7.22 7.17 12.98
CA PRO A 254 6.29 6.82 14.04
C PRO A 254 6.95 5.93 15.10
N LEU A 255 6.44 5.90 16.34
CA LEU A 255 6.90 4.94 17.36
C LEU A 255 6.88 3.49 16.82
N SER A 256 5.83 3.13 16.08
CA SER A 256 5.69 1.81 15.46
C SER A 256 6.74 1.48 14.38
N ALA A 257 7.53 2.45 13.91
CA ALA A 257 8.72 2.19 13.12
C ALA A 257 9.93 1.85 14.03
N LEU A 258 10.08 2.52 15.18
CA LEU A 258 11.11 2.20 16.17
C LEU A 258 10.85 0.86 16.88
N GLU A 259 9.60 0.56 17.22
CA GLU A 259 9.18 -0.74 17.77
C GLU A 259 9.57 -1.86 16.80
N LYS A 260 9.31 -1.68 15.50
CA LYS A 260 9.74 -2.61 14.45
C LYS A 260 11.27 -2.67 14.29
N CYS A 261 12.01 -1.59 14.56
CA CYS A 261 13.47 -1.66 14.67
C CYS A 261 13.89 -2.50 15.89
N GLN A 262 13.31 -2.28 17.07
CA GLN A 262 13.61 -3.02 18.30
C GLN A 262 13.29 -4.52 18.16
N GLU A 263 12.16 -4.85 17.53
CA GLU A 263 11.74 -6.21 17.23
C GLU A 263 12.71 -6.88 16.25
N LYS A 264 12.99 -6.26 15.10
CA LYS A 264 13.91 -6.82 14.11
C LYS A 264 15.34 -6.97 14.64
N LEU A 265 15.85 -5.98 15.37
CA LEU A 265 17.14 -6.10 16.06
C LEU A 265 17.11 -7.22 17.11
N GLY A 266 16.03 -7.35 17.88
CA GLY A 266 15.85 -8.45 18.84
C GLY A 266 15.87 -9.82 18.17
N ASN A 267 15.16 -9.98 17.05
CA ASN A 267 15.09 -11.22 16.27
C ASN A 267 16.44 -11.56 15.62
N ALA A 268 17.09 -10.59 14.97
CA ALA A 268 18.42 -10.76 14.38
C ALA A 268 19.48 -11.11 15.45
N ARG A 269 19.48 -10.41 16.59
CA ARG A 269 20.34 -10.70 17.74
C ARG A 269 20.09 -12.10 18.29
N HIS A 270 18.82 -12.51 18.45
CA HIS A 270 18.48 -13.86 18.90
C HIS A 270 18.94 -14.95 17.93
N PHE A 271 18.83 -14.71 16.61
CA PHE A 271 19.31 -15.65 15.59
C PHE A 271 20.84 -15.82 15.64
N VAL A 272 21.60 -14.72 15.72
CA VAL A 272 23.06 -14.75 15.91
C VAL A 272 23.44 -15.43 17.24
N GLU A 273 22.71 -15.16 18.32
CA GLU A 273 22.90 -15.80 19.63
C GLU A 273 22.61 -17.32 19.57
N HIS A 274 21.58 -17.73 18.83
CA HIS A 274 21.21 -19.14 18.61
C HIS A 274 22.30 -19.88 17.82
N LEU A 275 22.87 -19.26 16.78
CA LEU A 275 23.96 -19.86 16.01
C LEU A 275 25.29 -19.88 16.78
N LEU A 276 25.57 -18.87 17.61
CA LEU A 276 26.78 -18.78 18.42
C LEU A 276 26.81 -19.79 19.59
N LYS A 277 25.67 -20.06 20.24
CA LYS A 277 25.61 -20.95 21.43
C LYS A 277 26.16 -22.36 21.18
N PRO A 278 25.79 -23.10 20.11
CA PRO A 278 26.36 -24.41 19.79
C PRO A 278 27.86 -24.36 19.44
N LEU A 279 28.32 -23.26 18.81
CA LEU A 279 29.73 -23.05 18.49
C LEU A 279 30.55 -22.84 19.75
N GLN A 280 30.15 -21.90 20.60
CA GLN A 280 30.83 -21.62 21.86
C GLN A 280 30.84 -22.86 22.77
N ARG A 281 29.72 -23.61 22.86
CA ARG A 281 29.69 -24.89 23.56
C ARG A 281 30.69 -25.91 23.00
N ARG A 282 30.89 -26.00 21.67
CA ARG A 282 31.93 -26.87 21.09
C ARG A 282 33.34 -26.40 21.43
N ILE A 283 33.58 -25.09 21.47
CA ILE A 283 34.87 -24.49 21.88
C ILE A 283 35.14 -24.84 23.36
N ASP A 284 34.17 -24.59 24.24
CA ASP A 284 34.28 -24.82 25.70
C ASP A 284 34.43 -26.31 26.04
N GLU A 285 33.84 -27.22 25.25
CA GLU A 285 34.01 -28.68 25.37
C GLU A 285 35.30 -29.22 24.70
N PHE A 286 36.15 -28.36 24.11
CA PHE A 286 37.34 -28.73 23.30
C PHE A 286 37.00 -29.70 22.14
N ARG A 287 35.87 -29.46 21.48
CA ARG A 287 35.29 -30.23 20.36
C ARG A 287 35.03 -29.37 19.11
N ALA A 288 35.51 -28.13 19.09
CA ALA A 288 35.41 -27.24 17.94
C ALA A 288 36.34 -27.69 16.81
N SER A 289 35.88 -27.50 15.58
CA SER A 289 36.75 -27.42 14.41
C SER A 289 37.26 -25.99 14.23
N GLU A 290 38.34 -25.82 13.46
CA GLU A 290 38.84 -24.50 13.02
C GLU A 290 37.71 -23.66 12.36
N TRP A 291 36.83 -24.30 11.60
CA TRP A 291 35.63 -23.69 11.02
C TRP A 291 34.57 -23.25 12.04
N ASP A 292 34.46 -23.93 13.18
CA ASP A 292 33.58 -23.49 14.28
C ASP A 292 34.14 -22.23 14.96
N GLU A 293 35.46 -22.18 15.17
CA GLU A 293 36.14 -21.01 15.75
C GLU A 293 36.06 -19.80 14.83
N ILE A 294 36.30 -19.97 13.52
CA ILE A 294 36.13 -18.92 12.51
C ILE A 294 34.70 -18.37 12.55
N LYS A 295 33.68 -19.22 12.57
CA LYS A 295 32.27 -18.78 12.66
C LYS A 295 31.97 -18.08 13.99
N ALA A 296 32.46 -18.57 15.12
CA ALA A 296 32.29 -17.90 16.41
C ALA A 296 32.98 -16.52 16.45
N ASN A 297 34.14 -16.39 15.82
CA ASN A 297 34.87 -15.12 15.69
C ASN A 297 34.14 -14.10 14.79
N ILE A 298 33.36 -14.55 13.81
CA ILE A 298 32.48 -13.69 12.99
C ILE A 298 31.21 -13.30 13.76
N TYR A 299 30.61 -14.23 14.51
CA TYR A 299 29.30 -14.00 15.15
C TYR A 299 29.37 -13.17 16.44
N ARG A 300 30.48 -13.23 17.20
CA ARG A 300 30.64 -12.43 18.44
C ARG A 300 30.58 -10.90 18.17
N PRO A 301 31.30 -10.33 17.17
CA PRO A 301 31.17 -8.91 16.81
C PRO A 301 29.76 -8.53 16.33
N LEU A 302 29.11 -9.38 15.53
CA LEU A 302 27.76 -9.12 15.03
C LEU A 302 26.72 -9.06 16.17
N LEU A 303 26.86 -9.92 17.19
CA LEU A 303 26.02 -9.88 18.38
C LEU A 303 26.21 -8.56 19.15
N GLN A 304 27.46 -8.14 19.39
CA GLN A 304 27.78 -6.87 20.05
C GLN A 304 27.30 -5.65 19.25
N TYR A 305 27.36 -5.71 17.92
CA TYR A 305 26.86 -4.66 17.04
C TYR A 305 25.33 -4.55 17.08
N ALA A 306 24.61 -5.67 17.06
CA ALA A 306 23.16 -5.69 17.24
C ALA A 306 22.73 -5.17 18.63
N ASP A 307 23.46 -5.52 19.70
CA ASP A 307 23.26 -4.97 21.04
C ASP A 307 23.53 -3.44 21.09
N SER A 308 24.55 -2.96 20.40
CA SER A 308 24.88 -1.52 20.30
C SER A 308 23.79 -0.72 19.57
N LEU A 309 23.31 -1.22 18.44
CA LEU A 309 22.19 -0.63 17.71
C LEU A 309 20.89 -0.70 18.53
N LYS A 310 20.59 -1.83 19.16
CA LYS A 310 19.40 -1.96 20.00
C LYS A 310 19.45 -0.97 21.17
N LYS A 311 20.58 -0.86 21.86
CA LYS A 311 20.79 0.14 22.90
C LYS A 311 20.58 1.57 22.38
N ALA A 312 20.98 1.86 21.14
CA ALA A 312 20.75 3.17 20.53
C ALA A 312 19.27 3.47 20.22
N VAL A 313 18.50 2.46 19.78
CA VAL A 313 17.04 2.60 19.60
C VAL A 313 16.37 2.74 20.96
N ASP A 314 16.75 1.92 21.95
CA ASP A 314 16.22 1.94 23.30
C ASP A 314 16.57 3.27 24.04
N GLU A 315 17.75 3.86 23.79
CA GLU A 315 18.15 5.20 24.26
C GLU A 315 17.20 6.29 23.76
N VAL A 316 16.87 6.28 22.46
CA VAL A 316 15.96 7.26 21.84
C VAL A 316 14.50 7.01 22.25
N TYR A 317 14.08 5.76 22.35
CA TYR A 317 12.77 5.36 22.85
C TYR A 317 12.55 5.81 24.30
N THR A 318 13.52 5.55 25.19
CA THR A 318 13.41 5.85 26.63
C THR A 318 13.56 7.34 26.95
N ALA A 319 14.18 8.13 26.07
CA ALA A 319 14.23 9.59 26.20
C ALA A 319 12.93 10.30 25.76
N GLY A 320 11.95 9.57 25.24
CA GLY A 320 10.74 10.09 24.60
C GLY A 320 9.52 10.19 25.51
N ASP A 321 9.44 11.22 26.35
CA ASP A 321 8.26 11.51 27.20
C ASP A 321 7.00 11.98 26.40
N THR A 322 7.03 11.99 25.04
CA THR A 322 6.00 12.65 24.20
C THR A 322 5.63 12.05 22.81
N GLY A 323 6.17 10.91 22.35
CA GLY A 323 5.33 9.99 21.53
C GLY A 323 5.62 9.59 20.06
N ILE A 324 6.37 10.30 19.20
CA ILE A 324 6.93 9.74 17.92
C ILE A 324 8.32 10.36 17.63
N LEU A 325 8.78 10.47 16.35
CA LEU A 325 9.91 11.31 15.93
C LEU A 325 9.56 12.30 14.79
N GLU A 326 9.45 13.61 15.08
CA GLU A 326 9.48 14.72 14.09
C GLU A 326 10.88 15.34 13.93
N ARG A 327 11.22 15.73 12.70
CA ARG A 327 12.41 16.52 12.35
C ARG A 327 12.18 17.31 11.06
N THR A 328 12.16 18.65 11.09
CA THR A 328 12.05 19.46 9.87
C THR A 328 13.22 19.18 8.92
N LEU A 329 12.94 18.63 7.73
CA LEU A 329 13.94 18.34 6.70
C LEU A 329 14.21 19.54 5.79
N GLY A 330 13.19 20.39 5.61
CA GLY A 330 13.23 21.51 4.69
C GLY A 330 11.88 22.24 4.61
N HIS A 331 11.75 23.10 3.60
CA HIS A 331 10.53 23.84 3.27
C HIS A 331 10.14 23.56 1.83
N VAL A 332 8.83 23.56 1.55
CA VAL A 332 8.35 23.55 0.17
C VAL A 332 8.92 24.79 -0.54
N ALA A 333 9.48 24.58 -1.74
CA ALA A 333 10.01 25.64 -2.58
C ALA A 333 9.09 25.92 -3.77
N PHE A 334 8.50 24.86 -4.34
CA PHE A 334 7.63 24.90 -5.51
C PHE A 334 6.53 23.83 -5.36
N SER A 335 5.28 24.20 -5.60
CA SER A 335 4.22 23.26 -6.00
C SER A 335 3.13 24.02 -6.76
N PRO A 336 2.73 23.59 -7.97
CA PRO A 336 1.64 24.20 -8.73
C PRO A 336 0.27 24.01 -8.06
N THR A 337 -0.74 24.79 -8.48
CA THR A 337 -2.14 24.51 -8.11
C THR A 337 -2.72 23.35 -8.94
N LEU A 338 -3.50 22.49 -8.28
CA LEU A 338 -4.17 21.34 -8.90
C LEU A 338 -5.19 21.75 -9.98
N ALA A 339 -5.76 22.95 -9.89
CA ALA A 339 -6.67 23.51 -10.89
C ALA A 339 -5.97 23.67 -12.27
N SER A 340 -4.74 24.19 -12.27
CA SER A 340 -4.00 24.50 -13.50
C SER A 340 -3.78 23.25 -14.37
N TYR A 341 -4.18 23.29 -15.64
CA TYR A 341 -3.74 22.29 -16.61
C TYR A 341 -2.26 22.49 -16.93
N SER A 342 -1.55 21.40 -17.17
CA SER A 342 -0.24 21.47 -17.82
C SER A 342 -0.44 21.84 -19.29
N ASN A 343 0.33 22.81 -19.79
CA ASN A 343 0.27 23.20 -21.20
C ASN A 343 0.89 22.13 -22.11
N SER A 344 1.78 21.31 -21.55
CA SER A 344 2.43 20.18 -22.21
C SER A 344 1.63 18.88 -22.16
N ASN A 345 0.76 18.66 -21.15
CA ASN A 345 -0.09 17.46 -21.08
C ASN A 345 -1.47 17.69 -20.44
N THR A 346 -2.53 17.59 -21.23
CA THR A 346 -3.94 17.75 -20.78
C THR A 346 -4.42 16.66 -19.82
N GLY A 347 -3.78 15.48 -19.82
CA GLY A 347 -4.09 14.37 -18.91
C GLY A 347 -3.31 14.40 -17.59
N PHE A 348 -2.47 15.42 -17.35
CA PHE A 348 -1.61 15.46 -16.16
C PHE A 348 -2.29 16.11 -14.95
N LEU A 349 -2.37 15.38 -13.83
CA LEU A 349 -2.63 15.97 -12.53
C LEU A 349 -1.32 16.45 -11.92
N ARG A 350 -1.23 17.75 -11.68
CA ARG A 350 -0.07 18.44 -11.08
C ARG A 350 0.07 18.18 -9.56
N ASP A 351 -0.09 16.93 -9.14
CA ASP A 351 0.04 16.48 -7.74
C ASP A 351 1.51 16.19 -7.41
N TRP A 352 2.35 17.21 -7.47
CA TRP A 352 3.78 17.15 -7.10
C TRP A 352 4.22 18.39 -6.31
N ALA A 353 5.22 18.22 -5.45
CA ALA A 353 5.89 19.30 -4.73
C ALA A 353 7.41 19.07 -4.65
N LEU A 354 8.17 20.16 -4.72
CA LEU A 354 9.61 20.18 -4.49
C LEU A 354 9.93 20.86 -3.16
N VAL A 355 10.59 20.12 -2.27
CA VAL A 355 11.04 20.59 -0.95
C VAL A 355 12.53 20.86 -0.99
N GLN A 356 12.96 22.11 -0.79
CA GLN A 356 14.38 22.41 -0.66
C GLN A 356 14.89 21.82 0.66
N LEU A 357 15.76 20.81 0.58
CA LEU A 357 16.30 20.12 1.74
C LEU A 357 17.39 20.95 2.43
N SER A 358 17.51 20.80 3.75
CA SER A 358 18.58 21.40 4.55
C SER A 358 19.71 20.38 4.73
N ALA A 359 20.89 20.64 4.14
CA ALA A 359 22.05 19.74 4.21
C ALA A 359 22.46 19.40 5.66
N SER A 360 22.28 20.33 6.60
CA SER A 360 22.47 20.10 8.06
C SER A 360 21.50 19.08 8.68
N GLN A 361 20.59 18.51 7.90
CA GLN A 361 19.69 17.43 8.27
C GLN A 361 20.06 16.09 7.60
N PHE A 362 21.29 15.92 7.13
CA PHE A 362 21.82 14.64 6.69
C PHE A 362 23.28 14.49 7.18
N ASN A 363 23.76 13.26 7.36
CA ASN A 363 25.17 13.01 7.74
C ASN A 363 26.09 13.01 6.52
N GLU A 364 25.55 12.58 5.38
CA GLU A 364 26.14 12.52 4.03
C GLU A 364 25.13 13.16 3.06
N GLU A 365 25.48 13.42 1.80
CA GLU A 365 24.50 13.95 0.84
C GLU A 365 23.48 12.85 0.46
N PRO A 366 22.17 13.15 0.41
CA PRO A 366 21.15 12.13 0.15
C PRO A 366 21.15 11.68 -1.32
N GLU A 367 21.40 10.39 -1.53
CA GLU A 367 21.52 9.73 -2.84
C GLU A 367 20.22 9.03 -3.28
N ASN A 368 19.93 9.06 -4.58
CA ASN A 368 18.90 8.21 -5.19
C ASN A 368 19.38 6.75 -5.29
N LYS A 369 19.36 6.02 -4.18
CA LYS A 369 19.61 4.57 -4.18
C LYS A 369 18.66 3.81 -3.27
N VAL A 370 18.21 2.65 -3.75
CA VAL A 370 17.29 1.76 -3.05
C VAL A 370 18.02 0.48 -2.68
N TYR A 371 18.22 0.22 -1.39
CA TYR A 371 18.68 -1.08 -0.93
C TYR A 371 17.67 -2.16 -1.38
N ILE A 372 18.13 -3.20 -2.06
CA ILE A 372 17.28 -4.32 -2.49
C ILE A 372 17.38 -5.47 -1.47
N GLY A 373 18.60 -5.87 -1.14
CA GLY A 373 18.88 -6.94 -0.18
C GLY A 373 18.58 -8.34 -0.72
N TYR A 374 18.98 -9.36 0.05
CA TYR A 374 18.94 -10.76 -0.38
C TYR A 374 17.52 -11.25 -0.68
N ASP A 375 16.58 -11.01 0.25
CA ASP A 375 15.18 -11.41 0.11
C ASP A 375 14.45 -10.58 -0.99
N GLY A 376 14.96 -9.39 -1.31
CA GLY A 376 14.49 -8.57 -2.43
C GLY A 376 14.96 -9.10 -3.78
N PHE A 377 16.20 -9.60 -3.86
CA PHE A 377 16.73 -10.24 -5.07
C PHE A 377 15.90 -11.46 -5.47
N THR A 378 15.65 -12.41 -4.56
CA THR A 378 14.91 -13.65 -4.87
C THR A 378 13.56 -13.36 -5.53
N ARG A 379 12.77 -12.46 -4.91
CA ARG A 379 11.45 -12.02 -5.39
C ARG A 379 11.48 -11.23 -6.70
N SER A 380 12.65 -10.75 -7.13
CA SER A 380 12.82 -10.07 -8.42
C SER A 380 13.23 -11.02 -9.55
N ALA A 381 13.91 -12.13 -9.23
CA ALA A 381 14.49 -13.07 -10.19
C ALA A 381 13.49 -14.12 -10.72
N GLU A 382 12.39 -14.36 -10.01
CA GLU A 382 11.36 -15.35 -10.36
C GLU A 382 10.68 -14.98 -11.68
N SER A 383 10.91 -15.74 -12.76
CA SER A 383 10.48 -15.44 -14.13
C SER A 383 8.96 -15.34 -14.28
N ILE A 384 8.44 -14.23 -14.86
CA ILE A 384 7.02 -14.17 -15.26
C ILE A 384 6.88 -14.80 -16.66
N PRO A 385 6.15 -15.92 -16.82
CA PRO A 385 5.82 -16.42 -18.15
C PRO A 385 4.99 -15.38 -18.89
N SER A 386 5.33 -15.12 -20.16
CA SER A 386 4.74 -14.11 -21.07
C SER A 386 5.15 -12.63 -20.92
N LEU A 387 6.00 -12.24 -19.97
CA LEU A 387 6.69 -10.93 -20.08
C LEU A 387 7.89 -11.02 -21.05
N PRO A 388 8.30 -9.90 -21.67
CA PRO A 388 9.45 -9.87 -22.59
C PRO A 388 10.80 -9.78 -21.86
N ASP A 389 10.85 -9.10 -20.71
CA ASP A 389 12.04 -8.88 -19.88
C ASP A 389 12.41 -10.20 -19.11
N GLN A 390 12.60 -11.33 -19.82
CA GLN A 390 12.86 -12.65 -19.21
C GLN A 390 14.33 -12.94 -18.90
N GLU A 391 15.28 -12.30 -19.60
CA GLU A 391 16.72 -12.62 -19.52
C GLU A 391 17.54 -11.60 -18.71
N GLU A 392 17.00 -10.43 -18.38
CA GLU A 392 17.75 -9.36 -17.70
C GLU A 392 17.74 -9.49 -16.17
N CYS A 393 18.92 -9.66 -15.57
CA CYS A 393 19.07 -9.94 -14.13
C CYS A 393 19.32 -8.67 -13.31
N LEU A 394 18.47 -8.41 -12.31
CA LEU A 394 18.57 -7.23 -11.43
C LEU A 394 19.91 -7.17 -10.66
N LEU A 395 20.59 -8.30 -10.42
CA LEU A 395 21.90 -8.32 -9.76
C LEU A 395 22.98 -7.53 -10.52
N GLU A 396 22.91 -7.47 -11.85
CA GLU A 396 23.91 -6.82 -12.70
C GLU A 396 23.93 -5.29 -12.54
N TYR A 397 22.90 -4.75 -11.88
CA TYR A 397 22.69 -3.32 -11.63
C TYR A 397 22.87 -2.92 -10.16
N LEU A 398 23.17 -3.88 -9.27
CA LEU A 398 23.44 -3.60 -7.86
C LEU A 398 24.89 -3.12 -7.64
N ASP A 399 25.08 -2.23 -6.67
CA ASP A 399 26.40 -1.91 -6.13
C ASP A 399 26.93 -3.05 -5.23
N GLY A 400 28.21 -2.95 -4.83
CA GLY A 400 28.85 -3.92 -3.92
C GLY A 400 28.26 -3.98 -2.50
N TYR A 401 27.24 -3.18 -2.20
CA TYR A 401 26.52 -3.12 -0.93
C TYR A 401 25.05 -3.56 -1.06
N GLY A 402 24.60 -4.01 -2.24
CA GLY A 402 23.24 -4.48 -2.49
C GLY A 402 22.20 -3.38 -2.71
N PHE A 403 22.63 -2.16 -3.04
CA PHE A 403 21.76 -1.06 -3.45
C PHE A 403 21.65 -1.01 -4.98
N LEU A 404 20.43 -0.76 -5.47
CA LEU A 404 20.16 -0.38 -6.86
C LEU A 404 20.27 1.16 -6.97
N PRO A 405 21.19 1.71 -7.77
CA PRO A 405 21.22 3.14 -8.09
C PRO A 405 20.01 3.52 -8.93
N ILE A 406 19.28 4.56 -8.54
CA ILE A 406 18.06 5.01 -9.19
C ILE A 406 18.38 6.22 -10.09
N GLN A 407 18.47 6.00 -11.40
CA GLN A 407 19.05 6.95 -12.35
C GLN A 407 18.37 6.92 -13.73
N GLY A 408 18.18 8.10 -14.33
CA GLY A 408 17.48 8.25 -15.60
C GLY A 408 15.99 7.88 -15.52
N THR A 409 15.33 7.79 -16.68
CA THR A 409 13.89 7.48 -16.79
C THR A 409 13.64 6.36 -17.79
N ARG A 410 12.54 5.61 -17.60
CA ARG A 410 11.96 4.65 -18.55
C ARG A 410 10.62 5.23 -19.05
N PRO A 411 10.64 6.10 -20.08
CA PRO A 411 9.43 6.73 -20.58
C PRO A 411 8.46 5.70 -21.16
N TRP A 412 7.17 5.84 -20.84
CA TRP A 412 6.09 5.04 -21.42
C TRP A 412 5.79 5.54 -22.82
N ALA A 413 6.46 4.94 -23.81
CA ALA A 413 6.06 5.08 -25.20
C ALA A 413 4.68 4.43 -25.38
N ILE A 414 3.65 5.27 -25.59
CA ILE A 414 2.26 4.87 -25.86
C ILE A 414 2.16 3.93 -27.08
N GLU A 415 3.16 3.96 -27.96
CA GLU A 415 3.33 3.10 -29.13
C GLU A 415 3.82 1.67 -28.80
N GLN A 416 4.51 1.47 -27.66
CA GLN A 416 5.09 0.17 -27.28
C GLN A 416 4.12 -0.74 -26.52
N ARG A 417 3.22 -0.18 -25.69
CA ARG A 417 2.14 -0.89 -24.95
C ARG A 417 2.56 -2.25 -24.38
N GLN A 418 3.65 -2.24 -23.64
CA GLN A 418 4.32 -3.45 -23.18
C GLN A 418 4.32 -3.48 -21.66
N ALA A 419 3.80 -4.56 -21.07
CA ALA A 419 3.90 -4.76 -19.63
C ALA A 419 5.33 -5.09 -19.23
N PHE A 420 5.80 -4.53 -18.12
CA PHE A 420 7.14 -4.76 -17.58
C PHE A 420 7.15 -4.71 -16.05
N ARG A 421 8.19 -5.29 -15.43
CA ARG A 421 8.32 -5.32 -13.98
C ARG A 421 8.72 -3.97 -13.42
N VAL A 422 8.22 -3.65 -12.23
CA VAL A 422 8.68 -2.52 -11.42
C VAL A 422 8.87 -2.92 -9.96
N GLY A 423 9.88 -2.32 -9.34
CA GLY A 423 10.02 -2.27 -7.90
C GLY A 423 9.60 -0.90 -7.36
N LYS A 424 9.27 -0.84 -6.07
CA LYS A 424 9.29 0.40 -5.29
C LYS A 424 9.74 0.11 -3.87
N ARG A 425 10.33 1.10 -3.20
CA ARG A 425 10.55 1.07 -1.74
C ARG A 425 9.77 2.23 -1.11
N GLY A 426 8.79 1.90 -0.28
CA GLY A 426 7.91 2.89 0.35
C GLY A 426 7.79 2.75 1.87
N ARG A 427 7.15 3.75 2.48
CA ARG A 427 6.94 3.84 3.93
C ARG A 427 6.28 2.60 4.52
N THR A 428 5.24 2.08 3.87
CA THR A 428 4.29 1.14 4.48
C THR A 428 4.58 -0.30 4.06
N THR A 429 4.44 -0.67 2.78
CA THR A 429 4.74 -2.07 2.33
C THR A 429 6.25 -2.36 2.19
N ARG A 430 7.12 -1.37 2.42
CA ARG A 430 8.58 -1.47 2.22
C ARG A 430 8.93 -1.76 0.76
N LEU A 431 9.81 -2.72 0.50
CA LEU A 431 10.21 -3.12 -0.86
C LEU A 431 9.19 -4.12 -1.41
N THR A 432 8.57 -3.74 -2.52
CA THR A 432 7.58 -4.54 -3.22
C THR A 432 7.83 -4.51 -4.72
N PHE A 433 7.40 -5.58 -5.39
CA PHE A 433 7.51 -5.74 -6.84
C PHE A 433 6.12 -5.95 -7.46
N GLY A 434 5.98 -5.47 -8.69
CA GLY A 434 4.72 -5.43 -9.41
C GLY A 434 4.94 -5.36 -10.92
N VAL A 435 3.84 -5.25 -11.65
CA VAL A 435 3.85 -5.13 -13.12
C VAL A 435 3.07 -3.89 -13.53
N VAL A 436 3.66 -3.07 -14.41
CA VAL A 436 2.99 -1.95 -15.08
C VAL A 436 2.07 -2.51 -16.17
N GLY A 437 0.79 -2.13 -16.14
CA GLY A 437 -0.17 -2.48 -17.18
C GLY A 437 0.04 -1.71 -18.50
N GLU A 438 -0.41 -2.28 -19.61
CA GLU A 438 -0.26 -1.73 -20.96
C GLU A 438 -1.15 -0.50 -21.24
N ILE A 439 -2.07 -0.18 -20.33
CA ILE A 439 -3.11 0.86 -20.47
C ILE A 439 -3.17 1.70 -19.19
N GLU A 440 -3.37 3.00 -19.37
CA GLU A 440 -3.50 4.01 -18.33
C GLU A 440 -4.80 3.90 -17.52
N ALA A 441 -4.71 4.18 -16.22
CA ALA A 441 -5.85 4.43 -15.35
C ALA A 441 -6.35 5.88 -15.53
N ILE A 442 -7.66 6.05 -15.70
CA ILE A 442 -8.32 7.36 -15.78
C ILE A 442 -8.89 7.73 -14.41
N LEU A 443 -8.32 8.75 -13.79
CA LEU A 443 -8.70 9.26 -12.47
C LEU A 443 -9.58 10.50 -12.60
N ARG A 444 -10.46 10.74 -11.61
CA ARG A 444 -11.31 11.93 -11.52
C ARG A 444 -11.15 12.57 -10.15
N THR A 445 -10.41 13.67 -10.08
CA THR A 445 -10.15 14.43 -8.85
C THR A 445 -11.27 15.46 -8.61
N PRO A 446 -12.06 15.37 -7.52
CA PRO A 446 -13.07 16.37 -7.21
C PRO A 446 -12.42 17.72 -6.88
N MET A 447 -12.81 18.77 -7.60
CA MET A 447 -12.39 20.15 -7.34
C MET A 447 -13.51 20.91 -6.62
N ALA A 448 -13.15 21.88 -5.78
CA ALA A 448 -14.12 22.56 -4.90
C ALA A 448 -14.86 23.74 -5.54
N ALA A 449 -14.46 24.18 -6.73
CA ALA A 449 -14.99 25.37 -7.42
C ALA A 449 -15.04 25.24 -8.96
N GLU A 450 -14.66 24.08 -9.50
CA GLU A 450 -14.55 23.81 -10.95
C GLU A 450 -15.09 22.40 -11.25
N GLU A 451 -15.23 22.05 -12.53
CA GLU A 451 -15.49 20.66 -12.94
C GLU A 451 -14.37 19.73 -12.43
N ALA A 452 -14.75 18.52 -12.02
CA ALA A 452 -13.81 17.55 -11.46
C ALA A 452 -12.78 17.12 -12.51
N LYS A 453 -11.50 17.34 -12.22
CA LYS A 453 -10.40 17.18 -13.16
C LYS A 453 -10.18 15.71 -13.52
N ILE A 454 -10.05 15.43 -14.80
CA ILE A 454 -9.67 14.11 -15.31
C ILE A 454 -8.15 14.06 -15.48
N SER A 455 -7.54 12.95 -15.07
CA SER A 455 -6.11 12.72 -15.26
C SER A 455 -5.77 11.26 -15.55
N TRP A 456 -4.57 11.03 -16.07
CA TRP A 456 -4.06 9.71 -16.43
C TRP A 456 -2.92 9.30 -15.49
N SER A 457 -2.76 8.01 -15.25
CA SER A 457 -1.65 7.44 -14.47
C SER A 457 -1.38 6.01 -14.92
N TYR A 458 -0.16 5.51 -14.78
CA TYR A 458 0.07 4.08 -14.98
C TYR A 458 -0.63 3.29 -13.87
N LEU A 459 -1.16 2.13 -14.24
CA LEU A 459 -1.70 1.15 -13.32
C LEU A 459 -0.59 0.14 -12.99
N VAL A 460 -0.27 -0.02 -11.70
CA VAL A 460 0.63 -1.09 -11.22
C VAL A 460 -0.14 -2.04 -10.33
N VAL A 461 -0.01 -3.34 -10.61
CA VAL A 461 -0.55 -4.43 -9.79
C VAL A 461 0.57 -5.12 -9.02
N ALA A 462 0.25 -5.66 -7.83
CA ALA A 462 1.15 -6.52 -7.08
C ALA A 462 1.49 -7.79 -7.89
N TYR A 463 2.76 -8.17 -7.95
CA TYR A 463 3.16 -9.46 -8.51
C TYR A 463 3.44 -10.45 -7.38
N THR A 464 2.86 -11.65 -7.49
CA THR A 464 3.04 -12.72 -6.51
C THR A 464 3.65 -13.95 -7.16
N THR A 465 4.87 -14.27 -6.75
CA THR A 465 5.47 -15.60 -6.89
C THR A 465 5.75 -16.18 -5.50
N ASP A 466 5.34 -17.43 -5.35
CA ASP A 466 5.67 -18.48 -4.38
C ASP A 466 5.71 -18.22 -2.86
N THR A 467 5.93 -16.99 -2.34
CA THR A 467 5.89 -16.75 -0.87
C THR A 467 4.52 -17.01 -0.24
N VAL A 468 3.44 -17.01 -1.04
CA VAL A 468 2.09 -17.40 -0.59
C VAL A 468 2.00 -18.91 -0.32
N ALA A 469 2.78 -19.74 -1.02
CA ALA A 469 2.81 -21.19 -0.80
C ALA A 469 3.58 -21.58 0.48
N GLU A 470 4.57 -20.78 0.91
CA GLU A 470 5.36 -21.05 2.11
C GLU A 470 4.88 -20.34 3.38
N THR A 471 4.35 -19.11 3.27
CA THR A 471 3.97 -18.29 4.44
C THR A 471 2.47 -18.01 4.55
N GLY A 472 1.69 -18.29 3.50
CA GLY A 472 0.25 -18.02 3.45
C GLY A 472 -0.14 -16.53 3.40
N GLN A 473 0.79 -15.59 3.45
CA GLN A 473 0.51 -14.16 3.49
C GLN A 473 0.68 -13.48 2.12
N TRP A 474 -0.32 -12.69 1.74
CA TRP A 474 -0.31 -11.86 0.54
C TRP A 474 0.34 -10.49 0.84
N THR A 475 0.99 -9.88 -0.16
CA THR A 475 1.61 -8.54 -0.02
C THR A 475 1.13 -7.62 -1.15
N PRO A 476 0.39 -6.53 -0.86
CA PRO A 476 0.02 -5.55 -1.87
C PRO A 476 1.24 -4.76 -2.37
N PHE A 477 1.16 -4.17 -3.57
CA PHE A 477 2.27 -3.35 -4.09
C PHE A 477 2.44 -2.08 -3.25
N SER A 478 1.35 -1.39 -2.93
CA SER A 478 1.34 -0.20 -2.05
C SER A 478 0.34 -0.34 -0.90
N GLN A 479 0.42 0.57 0.06
CA GLN A 479 -0.59 0.86 1.08
C GLN A 479 -0.60 2.38 1.38
N PRO A 480 -1.60 2.93 2.09
CA PRO A 480 -1.58 4.33 2.51
C PRO A 480 -0.27 4.70 3.22
N GLY A 481 0.24 5.90 2.92
CA GLY A 481 1.58 6.35 3.31
C GLY A 481 2.69 6.02 2.29
N ASP A 482 2.45 5.12 1.33
CA ASP A 482 3.38 4.91 0.21
C ASP A 482 3.29 6.00 -0.88
N SER A 483 2.33 6.95 -0.80
CA SER A 483 2.29 8.12 -1.68
C SER A 483 3.62 8.87 -1.68
N GLY A 484 4.08 9.27 -2.86
CA GLY A 484 5.38 9.83 -3.14
C GLY A 484 6.45 8.81 -3.51
N SER A 485 6.33 7.52 -3.18
CA SER A 485 7.38 6.51 -3.45
C SER A 485 7.80 6.47 -4.92
N CYS A 486 9.10 6.48 -5.20
CA CYS A 486 9.62 6.21 -6.55
C CYS A 486 9.33 4.76 -6.96
N VAL A 487 8.82 4.61 -8.18
CA VAL A 487 8.65 3.35 -8.88
C VAL A 487 9.73 3.25 -9.96
N PHE A 488 10.48 2.16 -9.95
CA PHE A 488 11.67 1.95 -10.78
C PHE A 488 11.62 0.60 -11.49
N ASP A 489 12.30 0.47 -12.63
CA ASP A 489 12.49 -0.82 -13.29
C ASP A 489 13.71 -1.59 -12.74
N HIS A 490 13.93 -2.82 -13.20
CA HIS A 490 15.03 -3.68 -12.74
C HIS A 490 16.45 -3.14 -13.03
N THR A 491 16.58 -2.13 -13.90
CA THR A 491 17.84 -1.44 -14.20
C THR A 491 18.06 -0.18 -13.37
N GLY A 492 17.10 0.17 -12.51
CA GLY A 492 17.11 1.40 -11.70
C GLY A 492 16.57 2.64 -12.42
N ARG A 493 16.00 2.52 -13.62
CA ARG A 493 15.38 3.67 -14.31
C ARG A 493 14.06 4.04 -13.66
N VAL A 494 13.84 5.32 -13.42
CA VAL A 494 12.58 5.81 -12.84
C VAL A 494 11.44 5.66 -13.85
N VAL A 495 10.31 5.15 -13.38
CA VAL A 495 9.05 5.05 -14.14
C VAL A 495 8.08 6.17 -13.71
N GLY A 496 8.01 6.45 -12.40
CA GLY A 496 7.11 7.47 -11.85
C GLY A 496 7.13 7.52 -10.33
N ILE A 497 6.19 8.27 -9.75
CA ILE A 497 5.92 8.27 -8.31
C ILE A 497 4.49 7.80 -8.04
N ILE A 498 4.28 7.08 -6.93
CA ILE A 498 2.93 6.71 -6.48
C ILE A 498 2.18 7.98 -6.06
N ASN A 499 1.05 8.29 -6.68
CA ASN A 499 0.16 9.37 -6.20
C ASN A 499 -1.14 8.85 -5.58
N GLY A 500 -1.37 7.54 -5.59
CA GLY A 500 -2.44 6.92 -4.80
C GLY A 500 -2.66 5.45 -5.15
N GLY A 501 -3.81 4.94 -4.76
CA GLY A 501 -4.28 3.60 -5.08
C GLY A 501 -5.67 3.34 -4.51
N GLN A 502 -6.18 2.13 -4.71
CA GLN A 502 -7.53 1.74 -4.31
C GLN A 502 -7.52 0.88 -3.02
N GLU A 503 -8.10 1.41 -1.93
CA GLU A 503 -8.12 0.84 -0.57
C GLU A 503 -9.49 0.22 -0.21
N SER A 504 -9.50 -0.77 0.70
CA SER A 504 -10.71 -1.32 1.34
C SER A 504 -10.90 -0.81 2.78
N VAL A 505 -12.15 -0.80 3.28
CA VAL A 505 -12.51 -0.30 4.62
C VAL A 505 -12.24 -1.39 5.72
N GLU A 506 -12.91 -1.39 6.87
CA GLU A 506 -12.45 -2.06 8.10
C GLU A 506 -13.57 -2.68 8.98
N VAL A 507 -13.45 -3.99 9.32
CA VAL A 507 -14.35 -4.75 10.23
C VAL A 507 -13.59 -5.82 11.05
N GLU A 508 -14.09 -6.15 12.26
CA GLU A 508 -13.54 -7.17 13.17
C GLU A 508 -14.13 -8.60 12.96
N ARG A 509 -13.43 -9.64 13.45
CA ARG A 509 -13.83 -11.07 13.31
C ARG A 509 -13.37 -11.95 14.49
N PHE A 510 -14.19 -12.95 14.85
CA PHE A 510 -13.88 -13.98 15.86
C PHE A 510 -14.08 -15.40 15.30
N GLY A 511 -13.44 -16.42 15.90
CA GLY A 511 -13.47 -17.80 15.39
C GLY A 511 -13.30 -18.88 16.47
N LYS A 512 -13.64 -20.13 16.15
CA LYS A 512 -13.55 -21.29 17.06
C LYS A 512 -12.73 -22.42 16.43
N HIS A 513 -11.90 -23.08 17.23
CA HIS A 513 -11.47 -24.44 16.93
C HIS A 513 -12.45 -25.42 17.55
N TYR A 514 -13.09 -26.25 16.73
CA TYR A 514 -13.90 -27.39 17.20
C TYR A 514 -13.16 -28.71 17.00
N GLN A 515 -13.21 -29.56 18.02
CA GLN A 515 -12.84 -30.98 17.92
C GLN A 515 -14.11 -31.82 18.11
N GLY A 516 -14.56 -32.46 17.04
CA GLY A 516 -15.69 -33.40 17.06
C GLY A 516 -17.05 -32.74 16.80
N VAL A 517 -17.78 -33.32 15.84
CA VAL A 517 -19.14 -32.91 15.47
C VAL A 517 -20.12 -33.18 16.62
N GLY A 518 -20.99 -32.22 16.93
CA GLY A 518 -22.22 -32.47 17.70
C GLY A 518 -22.45 -31.65 18.99
N SER A 519 -21.71 -30.56 19.23
CA SER A 519 -21.99 -29.66 20.38
C SER A 519 -22.49 -28.29 19.93
N THR A 520 -23.71 -27.94 20.35
CA THR A 520 -24.38 -26.67 20.02
C THR A 520 -23.72 -25.47 20.69
N LEU A 521 -23.81 -24.30 20.05
CA LEU A 521 -23.37 -23.04 20.63
C LEU A 521 -24.21 -22.66 21.88
N PRO A 522 -23.61 -22.04 22.91
CA PRO A 522 -24.36 -21.41 23.98
C PRO A 522 -25.07 -20.12 23.48
N PRO A 523 -26.14 -19.65 24.15
CA PRO A 523 -26.81 -18.40 23.79
C PRO A 523 -25.90 -17.16 23.88
N GLU A 524 -26.26 -16.12 23.13
CA GLU A 524 -25.53 -14.85 23.10
C GLU A 524 -25.99 -13.90 24.21
N ASP A 525 -25.27 -13.91 25.34
CA ASP A 525 -25.29 -12.81 26.33
C ASP A 525 -24.35 -11.67 25.86
N SER A 526 -24.70 -11.01 24.74
CA SER A 526 -23.87 -10.00 24.07
C SER A 526 -23.98 -8.59 24.70
N THR A 527 -23.62 -8.45 25.98
CA THR A 527 -23.59 -7.14 26.68
C THR A 527 -22.24 -6.78 27.31
N THR A 528 -21.16 -7.47 26.93
CA THR A 528 -19.79 -7.13 27.35
C THR A 528 -18.80 -7.20 26.19
N SER A 529 -17.87 -6.24 26.13
CA SER A 529 -16.82 -6.14 25.11
C SER A 529 -15.67 -7.12 25.36
N SER A 530 -15.97 -8.42 25.39
CA SER A 530 -15.00 -9.48 25.67
C SER A 530 -15.26 -10.72 24.83
N THR A 531 -14.18 -11.42 24.44
CA THR A 531 -14.24 -12.58 23.52
C THR A 531 -15.27 -13.61 24.03
N PRO A 532 -16.30 -13.99 23.25
CA PRO A 532 -17.37 -14.86 23.70
C PRO A 532 -16.88 -16.21 24.25
N LYS A 533 -17.58 -16.75 25.26
CA LYS A 533 -17.05 -17.84 26.08
C LYS A 533 -16.86 -19.14 25.28
N GLY A 534 -15.60 -19.49 25.03
CA GLY A 534 -15.19 -20.63 24.21
C GLY A 534 -14.84 -20.29 22.76
N TYR A 535 -14.92 -19.02 22.36
CA TYR A 535 -14.37 -18.50 21.11
C TYR A 535 -12.95 -17.95 21.30
N THR A 536 -12.26 -17.78 20.18
CA THR A 536 -10.90 -17.23 20.03
C THR A 536 -10.96 -16.06 19.03
N ASP A 537 -9.95 -15.19 18.99
CA ASP A 537 -9.86 -14.18 17.93
C ASP A 537 -9.60 -14.80 16.56
N PHE A 538 -10.16 -14.20 15.51
CA PHE A 538 -9.81 -14.57 14.14
C PHE A 538 -8.38 -14.14 13.81
N GLU A 539 -7.91 -12.98 14.35
CA GLU A 539 -6.50 -12.56 14.31
C GLU A 539 -5.55 -13.59 14.94
N LYS A 540 -6.01 -14.39 15.93
CA LYS A 540 -5.21 -15.44 16.60
C LYS A 540 -5.26 -16.79 15.88
N LEU A 541 -6.19 -16.96 14.94
CA LEU A 541 -6.40 -18.20 14.19
C LEU A 541 -5.67 -18.20 12.83
N TYR A 542 -5.64 -17.06 12.14
CA TYR A 542 -5.06 -16.93 10.80
C TYR A 542 -3.97 -15.85 10.67
N GLY A 543 -3.69 -15.12 11.76
CA GLY A 543 -2.80 -13.96 11.74
C GLY A 543 -3.50 -12.68 11.24
N ARG A 544 -2.82 -11.54 11.37
CA ARG A 544 -3.32 -10.25 10.88
C ARG A 544 -3.10 -10.13 9.37
N GLU A 545 -4.18 -10.07 8.61
CA GLU A 545 -4.19 -9.33 7.35
C GLU A 545 -4.18 -7.83 7.66
N GLY A 546 -3.32 -7.07 6.98
CA GLY A 546 -3.03 -5.69 7.36
C GLY A 546 -4.10 -4.71 6.91
N LYS A 547 -4.75 -4.03 7.88
CA LYS A 547 -5.64 -2.87 7.66
C LYS A 547 -5.05 -1.90 6.63
N GLY A 548 -5.88 -1.45 5.68
CA GLY A 548 -5.48 -0.55 4.59
C GLY A 548 -4.63 -1.19 3.49
N ALA A 549 -4.97 -2.41 3.05
CA ALA A 549 -4.36 -3.01 1.85
C ALA A 549 -4.83 -2.28 0.57
N VAL A 550 -3.95 -2.19 -0.44
CA VAL A 550 -4.23 -1.55 -1.73
C VAL A 550 -3.81 -2.45 -2.90
N ASP A 551 -4.79 -2.95 -3.63
CA ASP A 551 -4.58 -3.94 -4.71
C ASP A 551 -4.10 -3.31 -6.03
N ILE A 552 -4.48 -2.04 -6.26
CA ILE A 552 -4.21 -1.28 -7.48
C ILE A 552 -3.51 0.02 -7.10
N THR A 553 -2.33 0.24 -7.64
CA THR A 553 -1.52 1.45 -7.40
C THR A 553 -1.52 2.36 -8.62
N PHE A 554 -1.72 3.66 -8.39
CA PHE A 554 -1.67 4.69 -9.43
C PHE A 554 -0.33 5.42 -9.39
N VAL A 555 0.42 5.32 -10.49
CA VAL A 555 1.77 5.87 -10.63
C VAL A 555 1.75 7.00 -11.66
N THR A 556 2.11 8.20 -11.22
CA THR A 556 2.21 9.37 -12.08
C THR A 556 3.55 9.33 -12.84
N PRO A 557 3.57 9.46 -14.17
CA PRO A 557 4.78 9.37 -14.98
C PRO A 557 5.88 10.36 -14.59
N ILE A 558 7.13 9.90 -14.51
CA ILE A 558 8.25 10.78 -14.12
C ILE A 558 8.53 11.86 -15.16
N ASP A 559 8.51 11.53 -16.46
CA ASP A 559 8.85 12.49 -17.51
C ASP A 559 7.83 13.64 -17.55
N TRP A 560 6.54 13.35 -17.33
CA TRP A 560 5.50 14.38 -17.20
C TRP A 560 5.76 15.30 -16.01
N ILE A 561 6.25 14.77 -14.88
CA ILE A 561 6.63 15.58 -13.71
C ILE A 561 7.88 16.42 -14.00
N LEU A 562 8.89 15.89 -14.69
CA LEU A 562 10.13 16.62 -15.01
C LEU A 562 9.90 17.74 -16.03
N ASP A 563 9.09 17.49 -17.06
CA ASP A 563 8.66 18.52 -18.02
C ASP A 563 7.81 19.59 -17.34
N ASP A 564 6.90 19.21 -16.44
CA ASP A 564 6.04 20.15 -15.72
C ASP A 564 6.80 20.98 -14.67
N ILE A 565 7.81 20.41 -14.00
CA ILE A 565 8.75 21.17 -13.16
C ILE A 565 9.46 22.25 -14.00
N LYS A 566 9.87 21.91 -15.23
CA LYS A 566 10.54 22.82 -16.14
C LYS A 566 9.59 23.91 -16.67
N GLU A 567 8.35 23.55 -17.02
CA GLU A 567 7.27 24.49 -17.38
C GLU A 567 6.97 25.46 -16.22
N PHE A 568 6.91 24.95 -14.98
CA PHE A 568 6.49 25.70 -13.78
C PHE A 568 7.58 26.59 -13.18
N THR A 569 8.82 26.10 -13.14
CA THR A 569 9.96 26.77 -12.46
C THR A 569 10.90 27.50 -13.42
N GLY A 570 10.92 27.12 -14.70
CA GLY A 570 11.92 27.55 -15.67
C GLY A 570 13.26 26.79 -15.59
N TYR A 571 13.42 25.86 -14.64
CA TYR A 571 14.65 25.09 -14.41
C TYR A 571 14.50 23.62 -14.82
N THR A 572 15.52 23.05 -15.43
CA THR A 572 15.56 21.60 -15.69
C THR A 572 15.93 20.88 -14.40
N ALA A 573 15.08 19.94 -13.97
CA ALA A 573 15.40 19.04 -12.87
C ALA A 573 16.25 17.85 -13.35
N LYS A 574 17.28 17.50 -12.57
CA LYS A 574 18.13 16.32 -12.77
C LYS A 574 18.00 15.40 -11.56
N ILE A 575 17.76 14.11 -11.80
CA ILE A 575 17.93 13.03 -10.80
C ILE A 575 19.43 12.95 -10.47
N ILE A 576 19.79 12.97 -9.19
CA ILE A 576 21.18 13.07 -8.72
C ILE A 576 21.76 11.75 -8.23
#